data_AF-A0A2M8C141-F1
#
_entry.id   AF-A0A2M8C141-F1
#
_cell.length_a   1.000
_cell.length_b   1.000
_cell.length_c   1.000
_cell.angle_alpha   90.00
_cell.angle_beta   90.00
_cell.angle_gamma   90.00
#
_symmetry.space_group_name_H-M   'P 1'
#
loop_
_entity.id
_entity.type
_entity.pdbx_description
1 polymer ?
#
loop_
_entity_poly.entity_id
_entity_poly.type
_entity_poly.pdbx_seq_one_letter_code
_entity_poly.pdbx_strand_id
1 'polypeptide(L)' 'MFFGEYVYKVDEKGRVPLPPKFRREMKEGVILTKGTEKCITAYPAAEWKRLADSLAAKAVTQANLRKLNRAIF' A
#
# COMPACT_ATOMS: atom_id res chain seq x y z
N MET A 1 -2.17 -5.58 13.36
CA MET A 1 -2.37 -4.12 13.53
C MET A 1 -1.03 -3.43 13.35
N PHE A 2 -0.92 -2.56 12.35
CA PHE A 2 0.29 -1.79 12.08
C PHE A 2 0.34 -0.55 12.98
N PHE A 3 1.23 -0.55 13.97
CA PHE A 3 1.42 0.59 14.87
C PHE A 3 2.88 0.72 15.30
N GLY A 4 3.31 1.97 15.46
CA GLY A 4 4.66 2.35 15.84
C GLY A 4 5.47 2.94 14.69
N GLU A 5 6.54 3.64 15.06
CA GLU A 5 7.50 4.25 14.14
C GLU A 5 8.83 3.49 14.20
N TYR A 6 9.42 3.23 13.03
CA TYR A 6 10.67 2.49 12.94
C TYR A 6 11.58 3.16 11.91
N VAL A 7 12.75 3.58 12.36
CA VAL A 7 13.75 4.23 11.50
C VAL A 7 14.69 3.18 10.94
N TYR A 8 14.71 3.05 9.62
CA TYR A 8 15.62 2.16 8.90
C TYR A 8 16.37 2.93 7.82
N LYS A 9 17.62 2.55 7.58
CA LYS A 9 18.38 3.05 6.43
C LYS A 9 17.95 2.31 5.17
N VAL A 10 17.82 3.05 4.08
CA VAL A 10 17.65 2.51 2.74
C VAL A 10 19.02 2.05 2.25
N ASP A 11 19.11 0.84 1.70
CA ASP A 11 20.36 0.36 1.11
C ASP A 11 20.62 0.98 -0.28
N GLU A 12 21.82 0.76 -0.83
CA GLU A 12 22.22 1.26 -2.15
C GLU A 12 21.34 0.75 -3.31
N LYS A 13 20.56 -0.31 -3.07
CA LYS A 13 19.63 -0.90 -4.04
C LYS A 13 18.19 -0.45 -3.82
N GLY A 14 17.95 0.53 -2.94
CA GLY A 14 16.62 1.06 -2.65
C GLY A 14 15.76 0.15 -1.77
N ARG A 15 16.34 -0.85 -1.09
CA ARG A 15 15.60 -1.77 -0.23
C ARG A 15 15.57 -1.25 1.21
N VAL A 16 14.44 -1.48 1.86
CA VAL A 16 14.23 -1.17 3.29
C VAL A 16 13.81 -2.46 3.99
N PRO A 17 14.47 -2.83 5.10
CA PRO A 17 14.06 -4.01 5.85
C PRO A 17 12.70 -3.78 6.50
N LEU A 18 11.80 -4.75 6.33
CA LEU A 18 10.50 -4.70 7.00
C LEU A 18 10.65 -4.97 8.50
N PRO A 19 10.05 -4.14 9.38
CA PRO A 19 10.07 -4.35 10.83
C PRO A 19 9.59 -5.77 11.18
N PRO A 20 10.29 -6.50 12.08
CA PRO A 20 9.96 -7.89 12.40
C PRO A 20 8.50 -8.11 12.82
N LYS A 21 7.92 -7.15 13.54
CA LYS A 21 6.52 -7.19 13.99
C LYS A 21 5.51 -7.24 12.83
N PHE A 22 5.86 -6.67 11.68
CA PHE A 22 4.98 -6.57 10.51
C PHE A 22 5.15 -7.73 9.53
N ARG A 23 6.26 -8.49 9.62
CA ARG A 23 6.53 -9.64 8.74
C ARG A 23 5.43 -10.69 8.76
N ARG A 24 4.80 -10.93 9.93
CA ARG A 24 3.72 -11.91 10.05
C ARG A 24 2.49 -11.51 9.23
N GLU A 25 2.12 -10.23 9.28
CA GLU A 25 0.92 -9.70 8.61
C GLU A 25 1.17 -9.45 7.11
N MET A 26 2.44 -9.39 6.69
CA MET A 26 2.86 -9.15 5.30
C MET A 26 3.46 -10.38 4.60
N LYS A 27 3.29 -11.58 5.18
CA LYS A 27 3.94 -12.81 4.69
C LYS A 27 3.48 -13.25 3.30
N GLU A 28 2.21 -13.01 2.98
CA GLU A 28 1.59 -13.43 1.71
C GLU A 28 1.93 -12.49 0.55
N GLY A 29 2.55 -11.35 0.83
CA GLY A 29 2.91 -10.34 -0.16
C GLY A 29 2.59 -8.93 0.31
N VAL A 30 3.28 -7.97 -0.29
CA VAL A 30 3.13 -6.55 -0.02
C VAL A 30 2.86 -5.83 -1.33
N ILE A 31 1.83 -5.00 -1.33
CA ILE A 31 1.54 -4.08 -2.42
C ILE A 31 2.02 -2.69 -2.01
N LEU A 32 2.87 -2.08 -2.85
CA LEU A 32 3.36 -0.74 -2.64
C LEU A 32 2.61 0.22 -3.55
N THR A 33 2.15 1.33 -2.99
CA THR A 33 1.48 2.40 -3.74
C THR A 33 2.10 3.75 -3.40
N LYS A 34 1.92 4.71 -4.31
CA LYS A 34 2.23 6.10 -4.00
C LYS A 34 1.26 6.60 -2.92
N GLY A 35 1.80 7.16 -1.84
CA GLY A 35 1.00 7.82 -0.82
C GLY A 35 0.44 9.15 -1.30
N THR A 36 -0.45 9.74 -0.50
CA THR A 36 -1.03 11.06 -0.76
C THR A 36 0.01 12.19 -0.68
N GLU A 37 1.09 11.96 0.06
CA GLU A 37 2.21 12.89 0.21
C GLU A 37 3.48 12.31 -0.42
N LYS A 38 4.66 12.83 -0.06
CA LYS A 38 5.97 12.30 -0.48
C LYS A 38 6.34 11.03 0.30
N CYS A 39 5.43 10.06 0.32
CA CYS A 39 5.60 8.79 1.02
C CYS A 39 5.17 7.61 0.15
N ILE A 40 5.61 6.42 0.54
CA ILE A 40 5.19 5.14 -0.05
C ILE A 40 4.31 4.45 0.98
N THR A 41 3.13 3.98 0.55
CA THR A 41 2.23 3.21 1.41
C THR A 41 2.36 1.74 1.06
N ALA A 42 2.39 0.89 2.08
CA ALA A 42 2.50 -0.55 1.93
C ALA A 42 1.25 -1.22 2.51
N TYR A 43 0.62 -2.07 1.71
CA TYR A 43 -0.59 -2.82 2.08
C TYR A 43 -0.34 -4.32 2.04
N PRO A 44 -0.87 -5.09 2.99
CA PRO A 44 -1.02 -6.53 2.83
C PRO A 44 -1.91 -6.84 1.62
N ALA A 45 -1.63 -7.94 0.92
CA ALA A 45 -2.40 -8.34 -0.26
C ALA A 45 -3.91 -8.47 0.01
N ALA A 46 -4.30 -8.98 1.18
CA ALA A 46 -5.71 -9.14 1.57
C ALA A 46 -6.44 -7.79 1.72
N GLU A 47 -5.80 -6.80 2.37
CA GLU A 47 -6.40 -5.47 2.56
C GLU A 47 -6.44 -4.69 1.25
N TRP A 48 -5.39 -4.82 0.43
CA TRP A 48 -5.37 -4.23 -0.90
C TRP A 48 -6.55 -4.71 -1.76
N LYS A 49 -6.81 -6.02 -1.74
CA LYS A 49 -7.95 -6.61 -2.45
C LYS A 49 -9.28 -6.04 -1.96
N ARG A 50 -9.49 -5.95 -0.64
CA ARG A 50 -10.71 -5.35 -0.07
C ARG A 50 -10.89 -3.89 -0.47
N LEU A 51 -9.81 -3.11 -0.49
CA LEU A 51 -9.85 -1.71 -0.92
C LEU A 51 -10.22 -1.60 -2.40
N ALA A 52 -9.59 -2.42 -3.25
CA ALA A 52 -9.88 -2.48 -4.68
C ALA A 52 -11.34 -2.87 -4.94
N ASP A 53 -11.85 -3.89 -4.25
CA ASP A 53 -13.23 -4.35 -4.35
C ASP A 53 -14.21 -3.26 -3.86
N SER A 54 -13.90 -2.58 -2.75
CA SER A 54 -14.73 -1.46 -2.27
C SER A 54 -14.74 -0.26 -3.22
N LEU A 55 -13.61 0.02 -3.89
CA LEU A 55 -13.50 1.09 -4.88
C LEU A 55 -14.30 0.76 -6.13
N ALA A 56 -14.24 -0.50 -6.58
CA ALA A 56 -15.04 -1.01 -7.67
C ALA A 56 -16.55 -0.94 -7.35
N ALA A 57 -16.94 -1.26 -6.11
CA ALA A 57 -18.33 -1.22 -5.67
C ALA A 57 -18.90 0.21 -5.52
N LYS A 58 -18.07 1.20 -5.13
CA LYS A 58 -18.48 2.61 -4.94
C LYS A 58 -18.45 3.45 -6.23
N ALA A 59 -18.31 2.79 -7.38
CA ALA A 59 -18.19 3.40 -8.70
C ALA A 59 -19.46 4.07 -9.24
N VAL A 60 -19.98 5.07 -8.53
CA VAL A 60 -20.87 6.09 -9.11
C VAL A 60 -19.96 7.21 -9.62
N THR A 61 -19.78 7.21 -10.95
CA THR A 61 -18.96 8.07 -11.85
C THR A 61 -17.59 7.52 -12.28
N GLN A 62 -17.59 6.93 -13.48
CA GLN A 62 -16.45 6.40 -14.26
C GLN A 62 -15.26 7.38 -14.42
N ALA A 63 -15.47 8.69 -14.32
CA ALA A 63 -14.42 9.69 -14.57
C ALA A 63 -13.40 9.78 -13.43
N ASN A 64 -13.85 9.75 -12.17
CA ASN A 64 -12.97 9.86 -11.00
C ASN A 64 -12.21 8.57 -10.73
N LEU A 65 -12.82 7.40 -11.00
CA LEU A 65 -12.16 6.10 -10.89
C LEU A 65 -11.01 5.92 -11.87
N ARG A 66 -11.13 6.42 -13.11
CA ARG A 66 -10.01 6.40 -14.07
C ARG A 66 -8.85 7.26 -13.59
N LYS A 67 -9.13 8.43 -13.00
CA LYS A 67 -8.09 9.30 -12.42
C LYS A 67 -7.41 8.64 -11.22
N LEU A 68 -8.18 7.99 -10.34
CA LEU A 68 -7.65 7.33 -9.17
C LEU A 68 -6.86 6.07 -9.53
N ASN A 69 -7.35 5.24 -10.45
CA ASN A 69 -6.61 4.07 -10.92
C ASN A 69 -5.26 4.46 -11.53
N ARG A 70 -5.19 5.54 -12.32
CA ARG A 70 -3.91 6.03 -12.86
C ARG A 70 -2.96 6.63 -11.82
N ALA A 71 -3.47 7.03 -10.66
CA ALA A 71 -2.67 7.61 -9.61
C ALA A 71 -2.11 6.55 -8.65
N ILE A 72 -2.75 5.38 -8.59
CA ILE A 72 -2.42 4.32 -7.64
C ILE A 72 -1.80 3.08 -8.30
N PHE A 73 -2.24 2.70 -9.50
CA PHE A 73 -1.65 1.66 -10.35
C PHE A 73 -0.76 2.30 -11.42
#